data_AF-A0A5C7ZVY7-F1
#
_entry.id   AF-A0A5C7ZVY7-F1
#
_cell.length_a   1.000
_cell.length_b   1.000
_cell.length_c   1.000
_cell.angle_alpha   90.00
_cell.angle_beta   90.00
_cell.angle_gamma   90.00
#
_symmetry.space_group_name_H-M   'P 1'
#
loop_
_entity.id
_entity.type
_entity.pdbx_description
1 polymer ?
#
loop_
_entity_poly.entity_id
_entity_poly.type
_entity_poly.pdbx_seq_one_letter_code
_entity_poly.pdbx_strand_id
1 'polypeptide(L)'
;MDAFTHQGTGRPTPLGPDGQQHRDAPCSRRVGDHRARGLRMRLYRLSTATYADRLDGEGAAIRGARWNPRRVPMIYTAAEPALAVLEVLAHFNARHEMPEDTVLVSYELSGRSGIRRPGRASLPAGWDAQGPPYSSAAQDYGASFIASPAVLLRVPSVLVRSQWNYLINPRTLPGRVRIVSIEPFTFDPRLLSALHPR
;
A
#
# COMPACT_ATOMS: atom_id res chain seq x y z
N MET A 1 -2.78 -78.52 -69.25
CA MET A 1 -3.02 -77.57 -70.35
C MET A 1 -3.33 -76.23 -69.68
N ASP A 2 -2.43 -75.28 -69.96
CA ASP A 2 -2.43 -73.83 -69.71
C ASP A 2 -2.52 -73.34 -68.25
N ALA A 3 -1.52 -72.72 -67.59
CA ALA A 3 -0.35 -71.88 -67.88
C ALA A 3 -0.55 -70.37 -67.57
N PHE A 4 0.55 -69.77 -67.09
CA PHE A 4 0.87 -68.34 -66.86
C PHE A 4 0.43 -67.72 -65.51
N THR A 5 1.25 -67.35 -64.53
CA THR A 5 2.65 -66.83 -64.32
C THR A 5 2.62 -65.37 -63.87
N HIS A 6 3.18 -65.07 -62.68
CA HIS A 6 4.17 -64.00 -62.36
C HIS A 6 4.27 -63.84 -60.82
N GLN A 7 5.38 -64.24 -60.19
CA GLN A 7 6.56 -63.41 -59.80
C GLN A 7 6.19 -62.10 -59.09
N GLY A 8 6.75 -61.69 -57.94
CA GLY A 8 7.83 -62.20 -57.10
C GLY A 8 8.23 -61.12 -56.06
N THR A 9 8.46 -61.58 -54.82
CA THR A 9 9.41 -61.11 -53.79
C THR A 9 9.52 -59.64 -53.35
N GLY A 10 9.41 -59.42 -52.03
CA GLY A 10 10.09 -58.34 -51.31
C GLY A 10 9.49 -58.00 -49.94
N ARG A 11 10.03 -58.55 -48.85
CA ARG A 11 9.83 -58.10 -47.45
C ARG A 11 11.04 -57.23 -47.04
N PRO A 12 10.88 -56.23 -46.15
CA PRO A 12 11.01 -56.51 -44.72
C PRO A 12 10.11 -55.67 -43.78
N THR A 13 9.79 -56.26 -42.62
CA THR A 13 9.25 -55.67 -41.36
C THR A 13 10.39 -54.89 -40.62
N PRO A 14 10.19 -54.20 -39.46
CA PRO A 14 8.99 -54.00 -38.62
C PRO A 14 8.83 -52.61 -37.94
N LEU A 15 7.72 -52.43 -37.18
CA LEU A 15 7.58 -51.81 -35.84
C LEU A 15 6.26 -51.00 -35.70
N GLY A 16 5.46 -51.34 -34.68
CA GLY A 16 4.20 -50.66 -34.28
C GLY A 16 4.46 -49.38 -33.45
N PRO A 17 3.53 -48.91 -32.57
CA PRO A 17 2.22 -49.45 -32.20
C PRO A 17 1.07 -48.39 -32.15
N ASP A 18 -0.13 -48.86 -31.80
CA ASP A 18 -1.20 -48.18 -31.04
C ASP A 18 -1.79 -46.85 -31.54
N GLY A 19 -2.84 -46.98 -32.36
CA GLY A 19 -3.84 -45.93 -32.59
C GLY A 19 -4.76 -45.75 -31.39
N GLN A 20 -4.31 -45.00 -30.37
CA GLN A 20 -5.16 -44.49 -29.30
C GLN A 20 -5.90 -43.22 -29.81
N GLN A 21 -7.19 -43.33 -30.10
CA GLN A 21 -8.04 -42.18 -30.42
C GLN A 21 -8.19 -41.29 -29.17
N HIS A 22 -7.43 -40.20 -29.12
CA HIS A 22 -7.70 -39.08 -28.22
C HIS A 22 -9.03 -38.43 -28.63
N ARG A 23 -10.06 -38.62 -27.81
CA ARG A 23 -11.27 -37.79 -27.87
C ARG A 23 -10.93 -36.44 -27.26
N ASP A 24 -10.89 -35.41 -28.09
CA ASP A 24 -10.80 -34.02 -27.66
C ASP A 24 -12.00 -33.67 -26.78
N ALA A 25 -11.76 -33.48 -25.48
CA ALA A 25 -12.72 -32.87 -24.59
C ALA A 25 -12.80 -31.36 -24.90
N PRO A 26 -13.99 -30.77 -25.12
CA PRO A 26 -14.09 -29.35 -25.32
C PRO A 26 -13.66 -28.62 -24.05
N CYS A 27 -12.63 -27.81 -24.19
CA CYS A 27 -12.15 -26.84 -23.22
C CYS A 27 -13.31 -25.90 -22.84
N SER A 28 -14.05 -26.26 -21.79
CA SER A 28 -14.97 -25.34 -21.12
C SER A 28 -14.11 -24.28 -20.43
N ARG A 29 -13.88 -23.17 -21.16
CA ARG A 29 -13.39 -21.94 -20.57
C ARG A 29 -14.36 -21.57 -19.45
N ARG A 30 -14.00 -21.88 -18.21
CA ARG A 30 -14.61 -21.23 -17.05
C ARG A 30 -14.31 -19.75 -17.21
N VAL A 31 -15.31 -19.00 -17.65
CA VAL A 31 -15.30 -17.54 -17.61
C VAL A 31 -15.10 -17.20 -16.14
N GLY A 32 -13.88 -16.78 -15.81
CA GLY A 32 -13.50 -16.40 -14.47
C GLY A 32 -14.46 -15.34 -13.98
N ASP A 33 -15.04 -15.58 -12.81
CA ASP A 33 -15.93 -14.66 -12.13
C ASP A 33 -15.16 -13.36 -11.81
N HIS A 34 -15.27 -12.38 -12.70
CA HIS A 34 -14.67 -11.06 -12.54
C HIS A 34 -15.42 -10.19 -11.51
N ARG A 35 -16.43 -10.74 -10.80
CA ARG A 35 -17.29 -10.00 -9.87
C ARG A 35 -16.87 -10.11 -8.40
N ALA A 36 -15.57 -10.02 -8.06
CA ALA A 36 -15.17 -9.94 -6.66
C ALA A 36 -13.80 -9.28 -6.36
N ARG A 37 -13.18 -8.52 -7.28
CA ARG A 37 -12.07 -7.65 -6.88
C ARG A 37 -12.63 -6.42 -6.16
N GLY A 38 -13.00 -6.60 -4.89
CA GLY A 38 -13.38 -5.51 -4.01
C GLY A 38 -12.33 -4.40 -4.11
N LEU A 39 -12.76 -3.16 -4.34
CA LEU A 39 -11.88 -2.00 -4.44
C LEU A 39 -10.98 -1.93 -3.20
N ARG A 40 -9.69 -2.23 -3.38
CA ARG A 40 -8.68 -2.16 -2.33
C ARG A 40 -7.93 -0.84 -2.45
N MET A 41 -7.64 -0.22 -1.31
CA MET A 41 -6.89 1.02 -1.25
C MET A 41 -5.54 0.77 -0.57
N ARG A 42 -4.45 1.24 -1.19
CA ARG A 42 -3.09 1.17 -0.63
C ARG A 42 -2.76 2.48 0.09
N LEU A 43 -2.02 2.36 1.19
CA LEU A 43 -1.50 3.47 1.98
C LEU A 43 -0.04 3.18 2.34
N TYR A 44 0.74 4.23 2.58
CA TYR A 44 2.19 4.10 2.74
C TYR A 44 2.69 4.88 3.96
N ARG A 45 3.63 4.32 4.71
CA ARG A 45 4.31 4.99 5.83
C ARG A 45 5.78 4.63 5.81
N LEU A 46 6.65 5.62 5.97
CA LEU A 46 8.04 5.37 6.35
C LEU A 46 8.12 5.30 7.89
N SER A 47 8.81 4.28 8.40
CA SER A 47 8.99 4.01 9.82
C SER A 47 10.38 3.44 10.04
N THR A 48 10.88 3.46 11.28
CA THR A 48 11.98 2.57 11.65
C THR A 48 11.47 1.13 11.74
N ALA A 49 12.36 0.15 11.52
CA ALA A 49 12.04 -1.28 11.54
C ALA A 49 11.39 -1.70 12.87
N THR A 50 11.86 -1.12 13.98
CA THR A 50 11.35 -1.40 15.35
C THR A 50 9.85 -1.12 15.53
N TYR A 51 9.27 -0.20 14.75
CA TYR A 51 7.85 0.19 14.83
C TYR A 51 7.04 -0.17 13.59
N ALA A 52 7.64 -0.89 12.63
CA ALA A 52 7.07 -1.10 11.31
C ALA A 52 5.77 -1.91 11.33
N ASP A 53 5.68 -2.88 12.24
CA ASP A 53 4.53 -3.77 12.43
C ASP A 53 3.49 -3.22 13.44
N ARG A 54 3.80 -2.11 14.11
CA ARG A 54 2.91 -1.52 15.11
C ARG A 54 1.76 -0.73 14.48
N LEU A 55 0.56 -1.07 14.94
CA LEU A 55 -0.72 -0.46 14.53
C LEU A 55 -1.43 0.25 15.70
N ASP A 56 -0.69 0.60 16.75
CA ASP A 56 -1.21 1.24 17.97
C ASP A 56 -1.29 2.78 17.85
N GLY A 57 -0.47 3.40 17.01
CA GLY A 57 -0.40 4.86 16.86
C GLY A 57 0.33 5.58 18.00
N GLU A 58 1.09 4.88 18.84
CA GLU A 58 1.74 5.45 20.03
C GLU A 58 2.76 6.54 19.71
N GLY A 59 3.54 6.37 18.63
CA GLY A 59 4.59 7.33 18.26
C GLY A 59 4.08 8.77 18.11
N ALA A 60 2.93 8.94 17.45
CA ALA A 60 2.29 10.25 17.32
C ALA A 60 1.70 10.76 18.64
N ALA A 61 1.31 9.88 19.56
CA ALA A 61 0.70 10.25 20.84
C ALA A 61 1.71 10.80 21.85
N ILE A 62 2.98 10.37 21.81
CA ILE A 62 4.00 10.76 22.81
C ILE A 62 4.16 12.28 22.87
N ARG A 63 4.34 12.92 21.70
CA ARG A 63 4.58 14.36 21.57
C ARG A 63 3.39 15.12 20.95
N GLY A 64 2.43 14.42 20.36
CA GLY A 64 1.43 15.02 19.50
C GLY A 64 2.01 15.35 18.12
N ALA A 65 1.13 15.51 17.15
CA ALA A 65 1.47 15.95 15.80
C ALA A 65 0.37 16.87 15.25
N ARG A 66 0.40 17.16 13.95
CA ARG A 66 -0.52 18.13 13.32
C ARG A 66 -2.00 17.83 13.57
N TRP A 67 -2.39 16.56 13.51
CA TRP A 67 -3.79 16.12 13.59
C TRP A 67 -4.12 15.36 14.88
N ASN A 68 -3.21 15.29 15.84
CA ASN A 68 -3.51 14.66 17.12
C ASN A 68 -2.77 15.36 18.26
N PRO A 69 -3.45 15.68 19.37
CA PRO A 69 -2.77 16.17 20.56
C PRO A 69 -1.99 15.04 21.23
N ARG A 70 -1.21 15.39 22.25
CA ARG A 70 -0.54 14.41 23.10
C ARG A 70 -1.55 13.42 23.69
N ARG A 71 -1.13 12.16 23.84
CA ARG A 71 -1.90 11.03 24.36
C ARG A 71 -3.06 10.55 23.47
N VAL A 72 -3.24 11.11 22.28
CA VAL A 72 -4.22 10.62 21.31
C VAL A 72 -3.49 9.82 20.22
N PRO A 73 -3.63 8.48 20.18
CA PRO A 73 -2.94 7.64 19.21
C PRO A 73 -3.51 7.78 17.81
N MET A 74 -2.62 7.89 16.83
CA MET A 74 -2.97 8.06 15.41
C MET A 74 -1.84 7.57 14.53
N ILE A 75 -2.17 6.85 13.46
CA ILE A 75 -1.17 6.40 12.47
C ILE A 75 -1.28 7.30 11.25
N TYR A 76 -0.16 7.91 10.87
CA TYR A 76 -0.05 8.74 9.69
C TYR A 76 0.40 7.89 8.51
N THR A 77 -0.32 7.99 7.40
CA THR A 77 0.03 7.37 6.14
C THR A 77 -0.19 8.35 4.98
N ALA A 78 0.48 8.10 3.87
CA ALA A 78 0.31 8.83 2.63
C ALA A 78 -0.47 8.01 1.61
N ALA A 79 -1.11 8.69 0.65
CA ALA A 79 -1.73 8.03 -0.50
C ALA A 79 -0.70 7.37 -1.43
N GLU A 80 0.52 7.92 -1.47
CA GLU A 80 1.58 7.52 -2.41
C GLU A 80 2.91 7.33 -1.66
N PRO A 81 3.79 6.40 -2.10
CA PRO A 81 5.10 6.21 -1.49
C PRO A 81 5.96 7.47 -1.53
N ALA A 82 5.98 8.17 -2.67
CA ALA A 82 6.77 9.40 -2.84
C ALA A 82 6.34 10.51 -1.87
N LEU A 83 5.06 10.55 -1.49
CA LEU A 83 4.58 11.49 -0.49
C LEU A 83 5.03 11.11 0.91
N ALA A 84 5.01 9.81 1.26
CA ALA A 84 5.54 9.35 2.55
C ALA A 84 7.03 9.71 2.71
N VAL A 85 7.81 9.58 1.63
CA VAL A 85 9.20 10.01 1.57
C VAL A 85 9.33 11.50 1.84
N LEU A 86 8.54 12.32 1.14
CA LEU A 86 8.58 13.77 1.29
C LEU A 86 8.17 14.25 2.68
N GLU A 87 7.14 13.66 3.28
CA GLU A 87 6.69 13.98 4.65
C GLU A 87 7.79 13.69 5.68
N VAL A 88 8.52 12.58 5.51
CA VAL A 88 9.66 12.26 6.37
C VAL A 88 10.82 13.24 6.16
N LEU A 89 11.18 13.55 4.90
CA LEU A 89 12.26 14.50 4.61
C LEU A 89 11.97 15.91 5.13
N ALA A 90 10.71 16.35 5.13
CA ALA A 90 10.34 17.65 5.69
C ALA A 90 10.27 17.66 7.22
N HIS A 91 10.23 16.49 7.87
CA HIS A 91 10.15 16.39 9.33
C HIS A 91 11.53 16.38 10.00
N PHE A 92 12.55 15.85 9.33
CA PHE A 92 13.91 15.79 9.85
C PHE A 92 14.74 16.96 9.34
N ASN A 93 15.42 17.66 10.24
CA ASN A 93 16.15 18.88 9.91
C ASN A 93 17.61 18.63 9.52
N ALA A 94 18.15 17.43 9.79
CA ALA A 94 19.52 17.06 9.46
C ALA A 94 19.65 15.62 8.95
N ARG A 95 20.57 15.39 8.00
CA ARG A 95 20.92 14.06 7.44
C ARG A 95 21.20 13.00 8.51
N HIS A 96 21.85 13.37 9.61
CA HIS A 96 22.19 12.45 10.71
C HIS A 96 21.00 12.07 11.60
N GLU A 97 19.86 12.73 11.44
CA GLU A 97 18.63 12.41 12.17
C GLU A 97 17.79 11.34 11.45
N MET A 98 18.14 11.00 10.20
CA MET A 98 17.46 9.96 9.44
C MET A 98 17.86 8.58 9.96
N PRO A 99 16.91 7.74 10.40
CA PRO A 99 17.22 6.40 10.89
C PRO A 99 17.79 5.51 9.77
N GLU A 100 18.89 4.82 10.05
CA GLU A 100 19.48 3.86 9.09
C GLU A 100 18.59 2.64 8.85
N ASP A 101 17.75 2.29 9.83
CA ASP A 101 16.80 1.17 9.78
C ASP A 101 15.42 1.56 9.21
N THR A 102 15.39 2.54 8.30
CA THR A 102 14.14 3.00 7.68
C THR A 102 13.54 1.92 6.76
N VAL A 103 12.23 1.73 6.88
CA VAL A 103 11.43 0.81 6.05
C VAL A 103 10.20 1.50 5.50
N LEU A 104 9.80 1.11 4.29
CA LEU A 104 8.51 1.44 3.69
C LEU A 104 7.48 0.39 4.08
N VAL A 105 6.50 0.81 4.87
CA VAL A 105 5.35 -0.01 5.25
C VAL A 105 4.20 0.30 4.30
N SER A 106 3.72 -0.74 3.63
CA SER A 106 2.50 -0.67 2.83
C SER A 106 1.33 -1.22 3.64
N TYR A 107 0.19 -0.55 3.58
CA TYR A 107 -1.07 -1.00 4.15
C TYR A 107 -2.11 -1.18 3.06
N GLU A 108 -3.12 -1.98 3.37
CA GLU A 108 -4.27 -2.16 2.52
C GLU A 108 -5.56 -2.09 3.34
N LEU A 109 -6.48 -1.23 2.89
CA LEU A 109 -7.83 -1.16 3.40
C LEU A 109 -8.74 -2.07 2.56
N SER A 110 -9.50 -2.93 3.24
CA SER A 110 -10.55 -3.74 2.65
C SER A 110 -11.81 -2.89 2.41
N GLY A 111 -12.08 -2.57 1.14
CA GLY A 111 -13.23 -1.76 0.74
C GLY A 111 -13.01 -0.24 0.89
N ARG A 112 -14.07 0.55 0.66
CA ARG A 112 -14.03 2.04 0.73
C ARG A 112 -14.91 2.64 1.83
N SER A 113 -15.56 1.80 2.63
CA SER A 113 -16.39 2.23 3.76
C SER A 113 -15.54 2.74 4.91
N GLY A 114 -16.08 3.66 5.71
CA GLY A 114 -15.40 4.16 6.92
C GLY A 114 -14.31 5.21 6.67
N ILE A 115 -14.27 5.82 5.49
CA ILE A 115 -13.35 6.93 5.18
C ILE A 115 -14.08 8.27 5.31
N ARG A 116 -13.68 9.10 6.28
CA ARG A 116 -14.12 10.49 6.41
C ARG A 116 -13.34 11.37 5.42
N ARG A 117 -14.05 12.08 4.53
CA ARG A 117 -13.46 12.89 3.44
C ARG A 117 -13.97 14.34 3.49
N PRO A 118 -13.52 15.13 4.47
CA PRO A 118 -13.87 16.55 4.52
C PRO A 118 -13.42 17.27 3.24
N GLY A 119 -14.16 18.32 2.87
CA GLY A 119 -13.69 19.30 1.89
C GLY A 119 -12.59 20.17 2.50
N ARG A 120 -11.75 20.80 1.68
CA ARG A 120 -10.68 21.68 2.20
C ARG A 120 -11.24 22.86 2.99
N ALA A 121 -12.33 23.45 2.50
CA ALA A 121 -13.01 24.56 3.15
C ALA A 121 -13.63 24.19 4.51
N SER A 122 -13.81 22.89 4.80
CA SER A 122 -14.34 22.42 6.08
C SER A 122 -13.24 22.02 7.08
N LEU A 123 -11.96 22.22 6.74
CA LEU A 123 -10.86 21.96 7.67
C LEU A 123 -10.67 23.17 8.60
N PRO A 124 -10.25 22.94 9.86
CA PRO A 124 -10.05 24.01 10.83
C PRO A 124 -9.02 25.04 10.36
N ALA A 125 -9.19 26.30 10.75
CA ALA A 125 -8.22 27.34 10.44
C ALA A 125 -6.80 26.97 10.94
N GLY A 126 -5.79 27.30 10.13
CA GLY A 126 -4.39 27.03 10.44
C GLY A 126 -3.97 25.56 10.32
N TRP A 127 -4.80 24.68 9.77
CA TRP A 127 -4.42 23.27 9.55
C TRP A 127 -3.15 23.11 8.71
N ASP A 128 -2.88 24.06 7.81
CA ASP A 128 -1.77 24.06 6.85
C ASP A 128 -0.55 24.89 7.28
N ALA A 129 -0.44 25.21 8.57
CA ALA A 129 0.75 25.87 9.12
C ALA A 129 2.04 25.08 8.80
N GLN A 130 3.09 25.77 8.35
CA GLN A 130 4.33 25.17 7.79
C GLN A 130 5.31 24.63 8.85
N GLY A 131 4.84 24.36 10.07
CA GLY A 131 5.66 23.80 11.14
C GLY A 131 4.96 23.90 12.51
N PRO A 132 5.57 23.39 13.57
CA PRO A 132 5.12 23.64 14.93
C PRO A 132 5.30 25.13 15.31
N PRO A 133 4.46 25.68 16.21
CA PRO A 133 3.36 24.99 16.89
C PRO A 133 2.19 24.68 15.96
N TYR A 134 1.64 23.47 16.07
CA TYR A 134 0.47 23.07 15.29
C TYR A 134 -0.81 23.68 15.85
N SER A 135 -1.77 23.97 14.96
CA SER A 135 -3.09 24.49 15.34
C SER A 135 -3.82 23.54 16.30
N SER A 136 -4.23 24.05 17.47
CA SER A 136 -5.06 23.31 18.42
C SER A 136 -6.36 22.85 17.78
N ALA A 137 -6.97 23.69 16.95
CA ALA A 137 -8.20 23.35 16.23
C ALA A 137 -8.00 22.17 15.27
N ALA A 138 -6.81 22.04 14.64
CA ALA A 138 -6.49 20.89 13.80
C ALA A 138 -6.29 19.60 14.61
N GLN A 139 -5.65 19.72 15.77
CA GLN A 139 -5.48 18.61 16.71
C GLN A 139 -6.83 18.14 17.28
N ASP A 140 -7.70 19.05 17.70
CA ASP A 140 -9.04 18.74 18.21
C ASP A 140 -9.90 18.09 17.12
N TYR A 141 -9.77 18.56 15.88
CA TYR A 141 -10.46 17.95 14.74
C TYR A 141 -10.06 16.50 14.52
N GLY A 142 -8.77 16.16 14.64
CA GLY A 142 -8.34 14.77 14.54
C GLY A 142 -8.61 13.94 15.80
N ALA A 143 -8.62 14.54 16.99
CA ALA A 143 -9.09 13.88 18.21
C ALA A 143 -10.57 13.47 18.10
N SER A 144 -11.42 14.35 17.54
CA SER A 144 -12.82 14.02 17.24
C SER A 144 -12.96 12.85 16.26
N PHE A 145 -12.00 12.70 15.33
CA PHE A 145 -11.95 11.56 14.41
C PHE A 145 -11.63 10.26 15.15
N ILE A 146 -10.65 10.25 16.07
CA ILE A 146 -10.33 9.07 16.88
C ILE A 146 -11.51 8.64 17.76
N ALA A 147 -12.38 9.57 18.16
CA ALA A 147 -13.63 9.26 18.88
C ALA A 147 -14.76 8.72 17.98
N SER A 148 -14.64 8.83 16.67
CA SER A 148 -15.67 8.44 15.69
C SER A 148 -15.53 6.97 15.25
N PRO A 149 -16.56 6.37 14.62
CA PRO A 149 -16.47 5.02 14.05
C PRO A 149 -15.72 4.97 12.71
N ALA A 150 -15.20 6.10 12.22
CA ALA A 150 -14.45 6.13 10.96
C ALA A 150 -13.08 5.47 11.13
N VAL A 151 -12.71 4.65 10.14
CA VAL A 151 -11.43 3.94 10.06
C VAL A 151 -10.33 4.87 9.59
N LEU A 152 -10.62 5.68 8.57
CA LEU A 152 -9.68 6.61 7.96
C LEU A 152 -10.23 8.02 7.95
N LEU A 153 -9.34 9.00 8.12
CA LEU A 153 -9.58 10.39 7.82
C LEU A 153 -8.63 10.84 6.71
N ARG A 154 -9.20 11.26 5.58
CA ARG A 154 -8.44 11.86 4.48
C ARG A 154 -8.17 13.33 4.77
N VAL A 155 -6.91 13.73 4.75
CA VAL A 155 -6.47 15.12 4.92
C VAL A 155 -5.52 15.52 3.79
N PRO A 156 -5.57 16.77 3.31
CA PRO A 156 -4.62 17.25 2.31
C PRO A 156 -3.19 17.26 2.87
N SER A 157 -2.20 16.98 2.02
CA SER A 157 -0.80 17.24 2.39
C SER A 157 -0.53 18.74 2.37
N VAL A 158 0.26 19.19 3.36
CA VAL A 158 0.75 20.58 3.44
C VAL A 158 1.87 20.81 2.43
N LEU A 159 2.68 19.78 2.15
CA LEU A 159 3.84 19.84 1.25
C LEU A 159 3.42 19.80 -0.22
N VAL A 160 2.50 18.88 -0.57
CA VAL A 160 2.00 18.72 -1.93
C VAL A 160 0.49 18.87 -1.93
N ARG A 161 0.03 20.10 -2.18
CA ARG A 161 -1.40 20.45 -2.08
C ARG A 161 -2.30 19.66 -3.02
N SER A 162 -1.82 19.01 -4.07
CA SER A 162 -2.64 18.14 -4.94
C SER A 162 -2.82 16.72 -4.39
N GLN A 163 -2.07 16.34 -3.37
CA GLN A 163 -2.07 14.99 -2.79
C GLN A 163 -2.67 14.93 -1.38
N TRP A 164 -2.83 13.71 -0.87
CA TRP A 164 -3.58 13.41 0.35
C TRP A 164 -2.80 12.48 1.27
N ASN A 165 -2.86 12.77 2.56
CA ASN A 165 -2.53 11.85 3.62
C ASN A 165 -3.81 11.19 4.15
N TYR A 166 -3.65 10.01 4.73
CA TYR A 166 -4.70 9.26 5.41
C TYR A 166 -4.26 8.96 6.83
N LEU A 167 -5.08 9.41 7.78
CA LEU A 167 -4.90 9.16 9.19
C LEU A 167 -5.72 7.93 9.53
N ILE A 168 -5.10 6.93 10.14
CA ILE A 168 -5.78 5.71 10.56
C ILE A 168 -6.14 5.82 12.03
N ASN A 169 -7.37 5.45 12.36
CA ASN A 169 -7.84 5.31 13.74
C ASN A 169 -7.52 3.89 14.25
N PRO A 170 -6.56 3.73 15.19
CA PRO A 170 -6.19 2.43 15.73
C PRO A 170 -7.36 1.68 16.38
N ARG A 171 -8.34 2.41 16.93
CA ARG A 171 -9.49 1.84 17.65
C ARG A 171 -10.46 1.08 16.75
N THR A 172 -10.55 1.48 15.48
CA THR A 172 -11.50 0.94 14.49
C THR A 172 -10.81 0.17 13.35
N LEU A 173 -9.48 0.04 13.43
CA LEU A 173 -8.63 -0.63 12.46
C LEU A 173 -8.83 -2.16 12.36
N PRO A 174 -9.03 -2.93 13.46
CA PRO A 174 -9.05 -4.39 13.41
C PRO A 174 -9.99 -4.96 12.33
N GLY A 175 -9.45 -5.85 11.49
CA GLY A 175 -10.19 -6.48 10.38
C GLY A 175 -10.48 -5.57 9.17
N ARG A 176 -10.13 -4.28 9.23
CA ARG A 176 -10.36 -3.32 8.13
C ARG A 176 -9.08 -2.98 7.37
N VAL A 177 -7.98 -2.79 8.09
CA VAL A 177 -6.66 -2.47 7.53
C VAL A 177 -5.67 -3.55 7.92
N ARG A 178 -4.81 -3.93 6.98
CA ARG A 178 -3.69 -4.86 7.22
C ARG A 178 -2.41 -4.30 6.62
N ILE A 179 -1.29 -4.68 7.21
CA ILE A 179 0.03 -4.51 6.58
C ILE A 179 0.13 -5.53 5.43
N VAL A 180 0.68 -5.10 4.30
CA VAL A 180 0.85 -5.94 3.11
C VAL A 180 2.31 -6.17 2.75
N SER A 181 3.18 -5.22 3.07
CA SER A 181 4.63 -5.38 2.99
C SER A 181 5.33 -4.42 3.93
N ILE A 182 6.52 -4.81 4.37
CA ILE A 182 7.50 -3.99 5.08
C ILE A 182 8.80 -4.21 4.32
N GLU A 183 9.29 -3.17 3.65
CA GLU A 183 10.43 -3.26 2.74
C GLU A 183 11.53 -2.30 3.21
N PRO A 184 12.81 -2.72 3.25
CA PRO A 184 13.92 -1.81 3.50
C PRO A 184 13.87 -0.60 2.55
N PHE A 185 14.08 0.59 3.08
CA PHE A 185 14.05 1.82 2.30
C PHE A 185 15.30 2.65 2.56
N THR A 186 16.05 2.93 1.49
CA THR A 186 17.25 3.74 1.52
C THR A 186 17.01 5.04 0.75
N PHE A 187 17.30 6.17 1.38
CA PHE A 187 17.26 7.45 0.71
C PHE A 187 18.42 7.57 -0.29
N ASP A 188 18.13 8.12 -1.49
CA ASP A 188 19.17 8.40 -2.47
C ASP A 188 20.18 9.42 -1.89
N PRO A 189 21.49 9.12 -1.87
CA PRO A 189 22.50 10.03 -1.33
C PRO A 189 22.50 11.42 -1.99
N ARG A 190 22.09 11.54 -3.25
CA ARG A 190 21.98 12.83 -3.95
C ARG A 190 20.91 13.71 -3.32
N LEU A 191 19.79 13.12 -2.91
CA LEU A 191 18.69 13.83 -2.26
C LEU A 191 19.11 14.35 -0.89
N LEU A 192 19.77 13.52 -0.10
CA LEU A 192 20.30 13.92 1.21
C LEU A 192 21.36 15.01 1.11
N SER A 193 22.22 14.94 0.09
CA SER A 193 23.27 15.94 -0.12
C SER A 193 22.71 17.31 -0.54
N ALA A 194 21.57 17.32 -1.25
CA ALA A 194 20.91 18.57 -1.66
C ALA A 194 20.20 19.27 -0.49
N LEU A 195 19.67 18.51 0.47
CA LEU A 195 18.98 19.06 1.65
C LEU A 195 19.95 19.59 2.70
N HIS A 196 21.17 19.05 2.73
CA HIS A 196 22.24 19.43 3.66
C HIS A 196 23.55 19.61 2.91
N PRO A 197 23.72 20.71 2.14
CA PRO A 197 25.00 21.03 1.53
C PRO A 197 26.07 21.14 2.62
N ARG A 198 27.24 20.56 2.36
CA ARG A 198 28.38 20.53 3.29
C ARG A 198 28.83 21.92 3.72
#